data_AF-K7MDU0-F1
#
_entry.id   AF-K7MDU0-F1
#
_cell.length_a   1.000
_cell.length_b   1.000
_cell.length_c   1.000
_cell.angle_alpha   90.00
_cell.angle_beta   90.00
_cell.angle_gamma   90.00
#
_symmetry.space_group_name_H-M   'P 1'
#
loop_
_entity.id
_entity.type
_entity.pdbx_description
1 polymer ?
#
loop_
_entity_poly.entity_id
_entity_poly.type
_entity_poly.pdbx_seq_one_letter_code
_entity_poly.pdbx_strand_id
1 'polypeptide(L)'
;MGVNLHQQIEKECEAHISAALQSLVGQSPDLVVFRSLVERCWQDLCDQMLMIRGIALYLDRTYVKQTANVRSLWDMGLQLFRKHLSLSPEVEHKTVTGLLRMIESERKSNAIVKGKRVSNTVV
;
A
#
# COMPACT_ATOMS: atom_id res chain seq x y z
N MET A 1 16.47 -13.68 22.05
CA MET A 1 16.15 -12.24 22.13
C MET A 1 15.55 -11.71 20.82
N GLY A 2 16.17 -11.98 19.66
CA GLY A 2 15.64 -11.52 18.36
C GLY A 2 14.20 -11.96 18.02
N VAL A 3 13.82 -13.21 18.32
CA VAL A 3 12.47 -13.75 18.09
C VAL A 3 11.39 -12.90 18.78
N ASN A 4 11.56 -12.63 20.07
CA ASN A 4 10.57 -11.89 20.87
C ASN A 4 10.41 -10.45 20.37
N LEU A 5 11.51 -9.80 19.96
CA LEU A 5 11.46 -8.44 19.45
C LEU A 5 10.81 -8.38 18.06
N HIS A 6 11.14 -9.32 17.16
CA HIS A 6 10.50 -9.43 15.84
C HIS A 6 9.00 -9.64 15.96
N GLN A 7 8.57 -10.56 16.83
CA GLN A 7 7.14 -10.82 17.10
C GLN A 7 6.42 -9.62 17.72
N GLN A 8 7.08 -8.87 18.61
CA GLN A 8 6.51 -7.64 19.16
C GLN A 8 6.33 -6.57 18.09
N ILE A 9 7.34 -6.35 17.23
CA ILE A 9 7.22 -5.41 16.12
C ILE A 9 6.10 -5.85 15.17
N GLU A 10 6.01 -7.13 14.84
CA GLU A 10 4.94 -7.68 14.00
C GLU A 10 3.56 -7.39 14.58
N LYS A 11 3.37 -7.66 15.88
CA LYS A 11 2.10 -7.43 16.59
C LYS A 11 1.69 -5.95 16.61
N GLU A 12 2.63 -5.05 16.92
CA GLU A 12 2.35 -3.62 16.96
C GLU A 12 2.06 -3.06 15.55
N CYS A 13 2.81 -3.50 14.54
CA CYS A 13 2.53 -3.16 13.14
C CYS A 13 1.16 -3.69 12.70
N GLU A 14 0.79 -4.93 13.05
CA GLU A 14 -0.49 -5.53 12.69
C GLU A 14 -1.66 -4.74 13.29
N ALA A 15 -1.58 -4.39 14.58
CA ALA A 15 -2.59 -3.59 15.24
C ALA A 15 -2.76 -2.21 14.58
N HIS A 16 -1.65 -1.53 14.29
CA HIS A 16 -1.67 -0.21 13.64
C HIS A 16 -2.24 -0.28 12.22
N ILE A 17 -1.77 -1.23 11.39
CA ILE A 17 -2.23 -1.41 10.00
C ILE A 17 -3.72 -1.76 9.97
N SER A 18 -4.17 -2.65 10.86
CA SER A 18 -5.58 -3.01 10.97
C SER A 18 -6.44 -1.78 11.29
N ALA A 19 -6.05 -0.97 12.26
CA ALA A 19 -6.78 0.24 12.63
C ALA A 19 -6.78 1.29 11.50
N ALA A 20 -5.64 1.47 10.82
CA ALA A 20 -5.51 2.40 9.70
C ALA A 20 -6.45 2.02 8.55
N LEU A 21 -6.48 0.74 8.16
CA LEU A 21 -7.37 0.27 7.09
C LEU A 21 -8.84 0.29 7.49
N GLN A 22 -9.17 -0.05 8.75
CA GLN A 22 -10.53 0.09 9.27
C GLN A 22 -11.00 1.55 9.26
N SER A 23 -10.10 2.51 9.49
CA SER A 23 -10.44 3.94 9.45
C SER A 23 -10.89 4.42 8.06
N LEU A 24 -10.53 3.69 6.98
CA LEU A 24 -10.94 4.02 5.61
C LEU A 24 -12.38 3.61 5.28
N VAL A 25 -12.97 2.68 6.04
CA VAL A 25 -14.33 2.19 5.82
C VAL A 25 -15.33 3.34 5.96
N GLY A 26 -16.19 3.54 4.96
CA GLY A 26 -17.22 4.58 4.99
C GLY A 26 -16.76 6.04 4.82
N GLN A 27 -15.47 6.32 4.61
CA GLN A 27 -14.95 7.70 4.56
C GLN A 27 -15.54 8.58 3.44
N SER A 28 -15.64 8.05 2.22
CA SER A 28 -16.22 8.79 1.09
C SER A 28 -16.80 7.86 0.02
N PRO A 29 -17.93 8.25 -0.61
CA PRO A 29 -18.42 7.60 -1.84
C PRO A 29 -17.68 8.08 -3.11
N ASP A 30 -17.01 9.24 -3.07
CA ASP A 30 -16.22 9.74 -4.19
C ASP A 30 -14.90 8.97 -4.28
N LEU A 31 -14.71 8.23 -5.38
CA LEU A 31 -13.52 7.43 -5.61
C LEU A 31 -12.23 8.26 -5.74
N VAL A 32 -12.30 9.53 -6.12
CA VAL A 32 -11.11 10.40 -6.19
C VAL A 32 -10.63 10.75 -4.78
N VAL A 33 -11.57 11.16 -3.91
CA VAL A 33 -11.29 11.45 -2.50
C VAL A 33 -10.89 10.18 -1.76
N PHE A 34 -11.61 9.08 -1.97
CA PHE A 34 -11.28 7.80 -1.35
C PHE A 34 -9.87 7.34 -1.74
N ARG A 35 -9.49 7.49 -3.02
CA ARG A 35 -8.15 7.14 -3.48
C ARG A 35 -7.06 7.94 -2.77
N SER A 36 -7.24 9.25 -2.58
CA SER A 36 -6.22 10.05 -1.89
C SER A 36 -6.05 9.66 -0.42
N LEU A 37 -7.12 9.19 0.23
CA LEU A 37 -7.05 8.62 1.58
C LEU A 37 -6.28 7.30 1.61
N VAL A 38 -6.53 6.40 0.66
CA VAL A 38 -5.79 5.13 0.53
C VAL A 38 -4.32 5.39 0.23
N GLU A 39 -4.03 6.31 -0.70
CA GLU A 39 -2.66 6.70 -1.06
C GLU A 39 -1.90 7.26 0.15
N ARG A 40 -2.55 8.11 0.95
CA ARG A 40 -1.96 8.63 2.17
C ARG A 40 -1.68 7.54 3.20
N CYS A 41 -2.66 6.66 3.44
CA CYS A 41 -2.50 5.51 4.33
C CYS A 41 -1.32 4.61 3.90
N TRP A 42 -1.14 4.41 2.60
CA TRP A 42 -0.04 3.64 2.05
C TRP A 42 1.32 4.34 2.19
N GLN A 43 1.38 5.66 1.93
CA GLN A 43 2.61 6.45 2.11
C GLN A 43 3.04 6.46 3.58
N ASP A 44 2.11 6.74 4.50
CA ASP A 44 2.39 6.75 5.94
C ASP A 44 2.92 5.38 6.41
N LEU A 45 2.34 4.28 5.93
CA LEU A 45 2.85 2.93 6.19
C LEU A 45 4.28 2.76 5.69
N CYS A 46 4.58 3.16 4.44
CA CYS A 46 5.91 3.00 3.87
C CYS A 46 6.96 3.75 4.69
N ASP A 47 6.67 5.00 5.07
CA ASP A 47 7.57 5.84 5.86
C ASP A 47 7.82 5.26 7.26
N GLN A 48 6.76 4.81 7.94
CA GLN A 48 6.87 4.16 9.25
C GLN A 48 7.66 2.85 9.16
N MET A 49 7.40 2.01 8.16
CA MET A 49 8.11 0.74 7.98
C MET A 49 9.60 0.96 7.66
N LEU A 50 9.94 1.98 6.88
CA LEU A 50 11.34 2.38 6.64
C LEU A 50 12.02 2.86 7.92
N MET A 51 11.31 3.64 8.75
CA MET A 51 11.82 4.10 10.05
C MET A 51 12.07 2.94 11.01
N ILE A 52 11.10 2.02 11.16
CA ILE A 52 11.24 0.81 11.98
C ILE A 52 12.43 -0.03 11.50
N ARG A 53 12.58 -0.20 10.18
CA ARG A 53 13.72 -0.91 9.59
C ARG A 53 15.05 -0.22 9.88
N GLY A 54 15.08 1.10 9.86
CA GLY A 54 16.27 1.89 10.23
C GLY A 54 16.69 1.67 11.68
N ILE A 55 15.72 1.65 12.61
CA ILE A 55 15.96 1.41 14.04
C ILE A 55 16.37 -0.06 14.29
N ALA A 56 15.67 -1.01 13.66
CA ALA A 56 15.84 -2.44 13.86
C ALA A 56 16.74 -3.10 12.80
N LEU A 57 17.70 -2.36 12.22
CA LEU A 57 18.54 -2.82 11.10
C LEU A 57 19.31 -4.11 11.44
N TYR A 58 19.81 -4.23 12.67
CA TYR A 58 20.52 -5.43 13.12
C TYR A 58 19.60 -6.66 13.08
N LEU A 59 18.36 -6.53 13.57
CA LEU A 59 17.35 -7.58 13.52
C LEU A 59 17.05 -7.96 12.06
N ASP A 60 16.81 -6.97 11.19
CA ASP A 60 16.48 -7.17 9.78
C ASP A 60 17.63 -7.83 8.98
N ARG A 61 18.90 -7.54 9.30
CA ARG A 61 20.05 -8.09 8.58
C ARG A 61 20.54 -9.44 9.10
N THR A 62 20.45 -9.70 10.41
CA THR A 62 21.05 -10.89 11.02
C THR A 62 20.01 -11.96 11.29
N TYR A 63 18.94 -11.61 12.02
CA TYR A 63 17.94 -12.57 12.47
C TYR A 63 17.11 -13.12 11.29
N VAL A 64 16.69 -12.24 10.37
CA VAL A 64 15.94 -12.63 9.16
C VAL A 64 16.76 -13.54 8.25
N LYS A 65 18.06 -13.29 8.11
CA LYS A 65 18.94 -14.14 7.27
C LYS A 65 19.24 -15.50 7.89
N GLN A 66 19.32 -15.57 9.22
CA GLN A 66 19.70 -16.78 9.95
C GLN A 66 18.50 -17.69 10.24
N THR A 67 17.28 -17.15 10.27
CA THR A 67 16.08 -17.89 10.65
C THR A 67 15.21 -18.15 9.44
N ALA A 68 15.15 -19.40 9.00
CA ALA A 68 14.24 -19.80 7.92
C ALA A 68 12.78 -19.43 8.28
N ASN A 69 12.00 -19.03 7.27
CA ASN A 69 10.59 -18.60 7.37
C ASN A 69 10.32 -17.27 8.09
N VAL A 70 11.35 -16.54 8.55
CA VAL A 70 11.17 -15.16 9.03
C VAL A 70 11.27 -14.19 7.87
N ARG A 71 10.28 -13.30 7.74
CA ARG A 71 10.26 -12.25 6.71
C ARG A 71 11.09 -11.04 7.16
N SER A 72 11.64 -10.31 6.20
CA SER A 72 12.19 -8.98 6.49
C SER A 72 11.10 -8.09 7.08
N LEU A 73 11.49 -7.07 7.85
CA LEU A 73 10.51 -6.14 8.42
C LEU A 73 9.68 -5.49 7.31
N TRP A 74 10.29 -5.19 6.17
CA TRP A 74 9.61 -4.67 4.98
C TRP A 74 8.56 -5.65 4.45
N ASP A 75 8.94 -6.91 4.20
CA ASP A 75 8.03 -7.93 3.66
C ASP A 75 6.91 -8.28 4.63
N MET A 76 7.19 -8.24 5.93
CA MET A 76 6.21 -8.39 7.00
C MET A 76 5.15 -7.27 6.93
N GLY A 77 5.58 -6.00 6.86
CA GLY A 77 4.66 -4.86 6.72
C GLY A 77 3.78 -4.96 5.45
N LEU A 78 4.38 -5.33 4.31
CA LEU A 78 3.64 -5.54 3.06
C LEU A 78 2.60 -6.66 3.18
N GLN A 79 2.96 -7.78 3.82
CA GLN A 79 2.05 -8.89 4.02
C GLN A 79 0.88 -8.51 4.93
N LEU A 80 1.15 -7.80 6.02
CA LEU A 80 0.12 -7.32 6.95
C LEU A 80 -0.85 -6.38 6.25
N PHE A 81 -0.34 -5.40 5.49
CA PHE A 81 -1.20 -4.49 4.72
C PHE A 81 -2.09 -5.24 3.74
N ARG A 82 -1.54 -6.18 2.96
CA ARG A 82 -2.31 -7.01 2.03
C ARG A 82 -3.38 -7.84 2.75
N LYS A 83 -3.03 -8.46 3.89
CA LYS A 83 -3.94 -9.25 4.71
C LYS A 83 -5.12 -8.38 5.16
N HIS A 84 -4.86 -7.25 5.80
CA HIS A 84 -5.92 -6.39 6.34
C HIS A 84 -6.74 -5.68 5.26
N LEU A 85 -6.16 -5.41 4.09
CA LEU A 85 -6.90 -4.88 2.95
C LEU A 85 -7.92 -5.91 2.46
N SER A 86 -7.52 -7.18 2.33
CA SER A 86 -8.41 -8.28 1.93
C SER A 86 -9.50 -8.61 2.96
N LEU A 87 -9.28 -8.25 4.24
CA LEU A 87 -10.29 -8.35 5.29
C LEU A 87 -11.31 -7.22 5.24
N SER A 88 -11.12 -6.22 4.36
CA SER A 88 -11.99 -5.07 4.20
C SER A 88 -12.52 -4.98 2.76
N PRO A 89 -13.52 -5.81 2.38
CA PRO A 89 -13.99 -5.90 0.99
C PRO A 89 -14.44 -4.57 0.37
N GLU A 90 -15.02 -3.65 1.18
CA GLU A 90 -15.36 -2.31 0.72
C GLU A 90 -14.12 -1.52 0.30
N VAL A 91 -13.11 -1.49 1.17
CA VAL A 91 -11.86 -0.75 0.94
C VAL A 91 -11.11 -1.34 -0.24
N GLU A 92 -11.00 -2.67 -0.29
CA GLU A 92 -10.39 -3.38 -1.42
C GLU A 92 -11.10 -3.06 -2.74
N HIS A 93 -12.43 -3.22 -2.78
CA HIS A 93 -13.21 -2.98 -3.99
C HIS A 93 -13.11 -1.53 -4.47
N LYS A 94 -13.25 -0.54 -3.57
CA LYS A 94 -13.12 0.88 -3.92
C LYS A 94 -11.71 1.21 -4.39
N THR A 95 -10.68 0.65 -3.76
CA THR A 95 -9.28 0.83 -4.14
C THR A 95 -9.03 0.30 -5.55
N VAL A 96 -9.39 -0.96 -5.81
CA VAL A 96 -9.24 -1.59 -7.13
C VAL A 96 -10.02 -0.83 -8.21
N THR A 97 -11.27 -0.46 -7.92
CA THR A 97 -12.10 0.30 -8.86
C THR A 97 -11.48 1.68 -9.15
N GLY A 98 -10.97 2.37 -8.13
CA GLY A 98 -10.29 3.65 -8.27
C GLY A 98 -9.05 3.55 -9.16
N LEU A 99 -8.21 2.54 -8.95
CA LEU A 99 -7.02 2.27 -9.77
C LEU A 99 -7.38 1.93 -11.23
N LEU A 100 -8.38 1.07 -11.45
CA LEU A 100 -8.84 0.73 -12.79
C LEU A 100 -9.38 1.96 -13.54
N ARG A 101 -10.13 2.84 -12.86
CA ARG A 101 -10.62 4.11 -13.44
C ARG A 101 -9.49 5.06 -13.80
N MET A 102 -8.40 5.11 -13.01
CA MET A 102 -7.21 5.88 -13.39
C MET A 102 -6.61 5.37 -14.69
N ILE A 103 -6.37 4.06 -14.79
CA ILE A 103 -5.84 3.42 -16.00
C ILE A 103 -6.74 3.68 -17.21
N GLU A 104 -8.06 3.58 -17.02
CA GLU A 104 -9.04 3.89 -18.08
C GLU A 104 -8.96 5.37 -18.52
N SER A 105 -8.88 6.30 -17.57
CA SER A 105 -8.77 7.74 -17.85
C SER A 105 -7.47 8.10 -18.58
N GLU A 106 -6.35 7.49 -18.20
CA GLU A 106 -5.06 7.65 -18.87
C GLU A 106 -5.09 7.12 -20.30
N ARG A 107 -5.72 5.95 -20.51
CA ARG A 107 -5.89 5.37 -21.86
C ARG A 107 -6.76 6.26 -22.76
N LYS A 108 -7.85 6.82 -22.23
CA LYS A 108 -8.73 7.76 -22.98
C LYS A 108 -8.01 9.07 -23.29
N SER A 109 -7.28 9.64 -22.31
CA SER A 109 -6.47 10.84 -22.52
C SER A 109 -5.39 10.64 -23.59
N ASN A 110 -4.68 9.51 -23.54
CA ASN A 110 -3.67 9.15 -24.54
C ASN A 110 -4.26 8.95 -25.95
N ALA A 111 -5.48 8.41 -26.06
CA ALA A 111 -6.17 8.29 -27.34
C ALA A 111 -6.52 9.66 -27.94
N ILE A 112 -6.98 10.60 -27.11
CA ILE A 112 -7.26 11.99 -27.53
C ILE A 112 -5.98 12.71 -27.98
N VAL A 113 -4.87 12.53 -27.26
CA VAL A 113 -3.56 13.11 -27.63
C VAL A 113 -3.08 12.56 -28.97
N LYS A 114 -3.23 11.25 -29.21
CA LYS A 114 -2.90 10.64 -30.51
C LYS A 114 -3.80 11.14 -31.63
N GLY A 115 -5.11 11.25 -31.40
CA GLY A 115 -6.06 11.80 -32.37
C GLY A 115 -5.73 13.25 -32.77
N LYS A 116 -5.42 14.11 -31.79
CA LYS A 116 -4.99 15.49 -32.04
C LYS A 116 -3.67 15.57 -32.81
N ARG A 117 -2.70 14.69 -32.52
CA ARG A 117 -1.43 14.67 -33.24
C ARG A 117 -1.59 14.25 -34.70
N VAL A 118 -2.50 13.32 -34.99
CA VAL A 118 -2.85 12.94 -36.37
C VAL A 118 -3.54 14.10 -37.10
N SER A 119 -4.50 14.79 -36.47
CA SER A 119 -5.13 15.98 -37.09
C SER A 119 -4.16 17.12 -37.36
N ASN A 120 -3.15 17.34 -36.49
CA ASN A 120 -2.13 18.37 -36.69
C ASN A 120 -1.03 17.98 -37.70
N THR A 121 -1.02 16.75 -38.21
CA THR A 121 -0.04 16.30 -39.23
C THR A 121 -0.67 16.24 -40.64
N VAL A 122 -1.99 16.47 -40.77
CA VAL A 122 -2.74 16.42 -42.04
C VAL A 122 -3.20 17.82 -42.50
N VAL A 123 -2.53 18.89 -42.04
CA VAL A 123 -2.69 20.26 -42.56
C VAL A 123 -1.35 20.76 -43.08
#